data_AF-A0A4R6RYJ3-F1
#
_entry.id   AF-A0A4R6RYJ3-F1
#
_cell.length_a   1.000
_cell.length_b   1.000
_cell.length_c   1.000
_cell.angle_alpha   90.00
_cell.angle_beta   90.00
_cell.angle_gamma   90.00
#
_symmetry.space_group_name_H-M   'P 1'
#
loop_
_entity.id
_entity.type
_entity.pdbx_description
1 polymer ?
#
loop_
_entity_poly.entity_id
_entity_poly.type
_entity_poly.pdbx_seq_one_letter_code
_entity_poly.pdbx_strand_id
1 'polypeptide(L)'
;MQNIKMDKSIFNNFHWLNKPEEYYFENALVIQTEPETDFWQRTHYGFRNDNGHALLTGLKDDFSFAAKFKFEPQDKYDQCGIMLRLDSKNWIKISTEYENQEISRLGSVVTNLGYSDWATEDIS
;
A
#
# COMPACT_ATOMS: atom_id res chain seq x y z
N MET A 1 12.70 -23.08 -9.46
CA MET A 1 11.52 -22.24 -9.79
C MET A 1 11.80 -21.59 -11.14
N GLN A 2 10.88 -21.69 -12.10
CA GLN A 2 11.07 -21.08 -13.42
C GLN A 2 11.16 -19.56 -13.29
N ASN A 3 12.17 -18.95 -13.92
CA ASN A 3 12.30 -17.50 -14.07
C ASN A 3 11.19 -17.01 -15.01
N ILE A 4 9.99 -16.80 -14.48
CA ILE A 4 8.92 -16.12 -15.21
C ILE A 4 9.32 -14.65 -15.26
N LYS A 5 9.72 -14.17 -16.44
CA LYS A 5 9.86 -12.74 -16.68
C LYS A 5 8.49 -12.09 -16.57
N MET A 6 8.37 -11.09 -15.69
CA MET A 6 7.15 -10.32 -15.56
C MET A 6 6.86 -9.57 -16.86
N ASP A 7 5.68 -9.78 -17.42
CA ASP A 7 5.21 -8.97 -18.53
C ASP A 7 4.87 -7.57 -18.02
N LYS A 8 5.70 -6.58 -18.38
CA LYS A 8 5.53 -5.19 -17.94
C LYS A 8 4.30 -4.55 -18.57
N SER A 9 3.74 -5.13 -19.64
CA SER A 9 2.55 -4.58 -20.31
C SER A 9 1.33 -4.52 -19.39
N ILE A 10 1.29 -5.34 -18.33
CA ILE A 10 0.22 -5.31 -17.32
C ILE A 10 0.08 -3.92 -16.66
N PHE A 11 1.18 -3.16 -16.58
CA PHE A 11 1.20 -1.85 -15.95
C PHE A 11 0.91 -0.69 -16.92
N ASN A 12 0.64 -0.94 -18.20
CA ASN A 12 0.43 0.12 -19.19
C ASN A 12 -0.77 1.04 -18.86
N ASN A 13 -1.77 0.52 -18.16
CA ASN A 13 -2.95 1.26 -17.74
C ASN A 13 -2.91 1.65 -16.25
N PHE A 14 -1.73 1.56 -15.63
CA PHE A 14 -1.54 1.96 -14.24
C PHE A 14 -0.98 3.37 -14.17
N HIS A 15 -1.26 4.06 -13.08
CA HIS A 15 -0.78 5.40 -12.78
C HIS A 15 -0.37 5.49 -11.32
N TRP A 16 0.63 6.31 -11.05
CA TRP A 16 1.09 6.55 -9.69
C TRP A 16 0.21 7.58 -9.00
N LEU A 17 -0.23 7.24 -7.79
CA LEU A 17 -0.55 8.19 -6.74
C LEU A 17 0.71 8.36 -5.88
N ASN A 18 1.23 9.59 -5.82
CA ASN A 18 2.48 9.93 -5.14
C ASN A 18 3.63 9.03 -5.62
N LYS A 19 4.10 9.25 -6.86
CA LYS A 19 5.17 8.45 -7.45
C LYS A 19 6.44 8.57 -6.59
N PRO A 20 7.07 7.46 -6.18
CA PRO A 20 8.34 7.51 -5.46
C PRO A 20 9.46 8.07 -6.37
N GLU A 21 10.50 8.63 -5.76
CA GLU A 21 11.75 8.95 -6.47
C GLU A 21 12.37 7.71 -7.13
N GLU A 22 12.38 6.59 -6.41
CA GLU A 22 13.01 5.34 -6.85
C GLU A 22 12.01 4.19 -6.97
N TYR A 23 11.86 3.70 -8.21
CA TYR A 23 11.18 2.44 -8.51
C TYR A 23 11.79 1.83 -9.78
N TYR A 24 11.76 0.51 -9.87
CA TYR A 24 12.24 -0.20 -11.05
C TYR A 24 11.57 -1.56 -11.21
N PHE A 25 11.75 -2.13 -12.40
CA PHE A 25 11.14 -3.42 -12.77
C PHE A 25 12.23 -4.45 -13.06
N GLU A 26 12.33 -5.45 -12.19
CA GLU A 26 13.12 -6.67 -12.39
C GLU A 26 12.19 -7.85 -12.72
N ASN A 27 12.09 -8.83 -11.82
CA ASN A 27 11.09 -9.91 -11.84
C ASN A 27 9.78 -9.51 -11.14
N ALA A 28 9.77 -8.34 -10.50
CA ALA A 28 8.64 -7.70 -9.85
C ALA A 28 8.79 -6.17 -9.97
N LEU A 29 7.74 -5.44 -9.60
CA LEU A 29 7.84 -4.01 -9.35
C LEU A 29 8.51 -3.82 -7.98
N VAL A 30 9.62 -3.09 -7.95
CA VAL A 30 10.33 -2.71 -6.74
C VAL A 30 10.08 -1.23 -6.48
N ILE A 31 9.72 -0.90 -5.24
CA ILE A 31 9.37 0.44 -4.77
C ILE A 31 10.25 0.72 -3.56
N GLN A 32 10.95 1.85 -3.59
CA GLN A 32 11.61 2.39 -2.40
C GLN A 32 10.79 3.59 -1.93
N THR A 33 10.36 3.55 -0.67
CA THR A 33 9.52 4.58 -0.09
C THR A 33 10.34 5.81 0.26
N GLU A 34 9.72 6.98 0.14
CA GLU A 34 10.24 8.23 0.66
C GLU A 34 9.91 8.36 2.16
N PRO A 35 10.75 9.08 2.94
CA PRO A 35 10.47 9.34 4.35
C PRO A 35 9.18 10.15 4.52
N GLU A 36 8.56 10.02 5.70
CA GLU A 36 7.37 10.80 6.09
C GLU A 36 6.15 10.62 5.17
N THR A 37 6.02 9.45 4.55
CA THR A 37 4.88 9.08 3.69
C THR A 37 3.90 8.16 4.42
N ASP A 38 2.60 8.43 4.30
CA ASP A 38 1.55 7.67 4.97
C ASP A 38 0.17 7.89 4.33
N PHE A 39 -0.77 7.00 4.68
CA PHE A 39 -2.20 7.13 4.44
C PHE A 39 -2.96 7.01 5.76
N TRP A 40 -3.50 8.14 6.25
CA TRP A 40 -4.35 8.19 7.42
C TRP A 40 -5.24 9.43 7.41
N GLN A 41 -6.48 9.31 7.89
CA GLN A 41 -7.41 10.43 7.96
C GLN A 41 -8.01 10.58 9.36
N ARG A 42 -7.57 11.64 10.07
CA ARG A 42 -8.13 12.25 11.29
C ARG A 42 -8.28 11.41 12.54
N THR A 43 -8.78 10.18 12.44
CA THR A 43 -9.20 9.38 13.58
C THR A 43 -8.09 9.28 14.61
N HIS A 44 -8.42 9.54 15.88
CA HIS A 44 -7.52 9.58 17.03
C HIS A 44 -6.41 10.67 16.98
N TYR A 45 -5.64 10.75 15.90
CA TYR A 45 -4.44 11.59 15.81
C TYR A 45 -4.66 13.02 15.28
N GLY A 46 -5.80 13.30 14.65
CA GLY A 46 -6.15 14.62 14.12
C GLY A 46 -5.47 15.02 12.80
N PHE A 47 -4.30 14.45 12.48
CA PHE A 47 -3.58 14.70 11.23
C PHE A 47 -4.23 13.99 10.03
N ARG A 48 -3.76 14.35 8.83
CA ARG A 48 -4.24 13.83 7.55
C ARG A 48 -3.05 13.60 6.63
N ASN A 49 -2.74 12.34 6.38
CA ASN A 49 -1.72 11.92 5.44
C ASN A 49 -2.39 11.25 4.25
N ASP A 50 -2.00 11.68 3.05
CA ASP A 50 -2.47 11.15 1.78
C ASP A 50 -1.31 11.15 0.75
N ASN A 51 -0.09 10.98 1.26
CA ASN A 51 1.17 11.12 0.54
C ASN A 51 1.93 9.79 0.38
N GLY A 52 1.39 8.67 0.88
CA GLY A 52 1.91 7.32 0.63
C GLY A 52 1.92 6.94 -0.85
N HIS A 53 2.78 6.00 -1.23
CA HIS A 53 2.95 5.59 -2.63
C HIS A 53 1.94 4.50 -3.02
N ALA A 54 1.26 4.66 -4.15
CA ALA A 54 0.42 3.61 -4.71
C ALA A 54 0.46 3.61 -6.25
N LEU A 55 0.61 2.43 -6.85
CA LEU A 55 0.42 2.23 -8.29
C LEU A 55 -0.99 1.70 -8.53
N LEU A 56 -1.84 2.50 -9.15
CA LEU A 56 -3.29 2.28 -9.25
C LEU A 56 -3.72 2.06 -10.71
N THR A 57 -4.81 1.33 -10.92
CA THR A 57 -5.50 1.27 -12.22
C THR A 57 -7.00 1.40 -12.02
N GLY A 58 -7.70 1.87 -13.05
CA GLY A 58 -9.15 2.07 -13.01
C GLY A 58 -9.90 0.76 -13.26
N LEU A 59 -10.89 0.47 -12.42
CA LEU A 59 -11.82 -0.66 -12.58
C LEU A 59 -13.25 -0.11 -12.59
N LYS A 60 -14.14 -0.74 -13.35
CA LYS A 60 -15.56 -0.32 -13.49
C LYS A 60 -16.55 -1.33 -12.94
N ASP A 61 -16.22 -2.61 -13.06
CA ASP A 61 -17.07 -3.73 -12.71
C ASP A 61 -16.49 -4.51 -11.52
N ASP A 62 -17.24 -5.51 -11.06
CA ASP A 62 -16.79 -6.43 -10.03
C ASP A 62 -15.44 -7.07 -10.41
N PHE A 63 -14.56 -7.19 -9.42
CA PHE A 63 -13.22 -7.71 -9.64
C PHE A 63 -12.74 -8.58 -8.48
N SER A 64 -11.71 -9.35 -8.76
CA SER A 64 -10.90 -10.02 -7.74
C SER A 64 -9.46 -9.64 -7.99
N PHE A 65 -8.76 -9.27 -6.92
CA PHE A 65 -7.38 -8.84 -6.99
C PHE A 65 -6.55 -9.58 -5.95
N ALA A 66 -5.40 -10.08 -6.37
CA ALA A 66 -4.41 -10.69 -5.50
C ALA A 66 -3.03 -10.22 -5.93
N ALA A 67 -2.19 -9.95 -4.94
CA ALA A 67 -0.81 -9.57 -5.14
C ALA A 67 0.06 -10.32 -4.13
N LYS A 68 1.32 -10.57 -4.51
CA LYS A 68 2.33 -11.14 -3.63
C LYS A 68 3.39 -10.10 -3.38
N PHE A 69 3.71 -9.88 -2.11
CA PHE A 69 4.70 -8.91 -1.68
C PHE A 69 5.93 -9.62 -1.13
N LYS A 70 7.09 -9.01 -1.36
CA LYS A 70 8.28 -9.19 -0.55
C LYS A 70 8.47 -7.85 0.16
N PHE A 71 8.55 -7.87 1.49
CA PHE A 71 8.59 -6.67 2.30
C PHE A 71 9.85 -6.70 3.17
N GLU A 72 10.62 -5.61 3.13
CA GLU A 72 11.89 -5.46 3.84
C GLU A 72 11.84 -4.19 4.72
N PRO A 73 10.99 -4.17 5.77
CA PRO A 73 10.84 -3.01 6.63
C PRO A 73 12.16 -2.69 7.35
N GLN A 74 12.44 -1.41 7.49
CA GLN A 74 13.60 -0.88 8.21
C GLN A 74 13.17 -0.18 9.49
N ASP A 75 12.06 0.56 9.44
CA ASP A 75 11.63 1.45 10.50
C ASP A 75 10.19 1.17 10.93
N LYS A 76 9.92 1.56 12.19
CA LYS A 76 8.59 1.44 12.77
C LYS A 76 7.56 2.15 11.90
N TYR A 77 6.43 1.47 11.66
CA TYR A 77 5.31 1.88 10.81
C TYR A 77 5.54 1.77 9.30
N ASP A 78 6.63 1.14 8.86
CA ASP A 78 6.76 0.74 7.45
C ASP A 78 5.59 -0.15 7.06
N GLN A 79 5.03 0.09 5.87
CA GLN A 79 3.82 -0.58 5.40
C GLN A 79 3.98 -1.12 3.98
N CYS A 80 3.40 -2.29 3.72
CA CYS A 80 3.35 -2.87 2.37
C CYS A 80 2.06 -3.64 2.15
N GLY A 81 1.38 -3.42 1.02
CA GLY A 81 0.12 -4.08 0.73
C GLY A 81 -0.64 -3.52 -0.46
N ILE A 82 -1.97 -3.66 -0.41
CA ILE A 82 -2.90 -3.28 -1.48
C ILE A 82 -3.73 -2.06 -1.10
N MET A 83 -4.12 -1.28 -2.11
CA MET A 83 -5.00 -0.13 -1.97
C MET A 83 -6.19 -0.20 -2.93
N LEU A 84 -7.38 0.09 -2.41
CA LEU A 84 -8.57 0.41 -3.18
C LEU A 84 -8.90 1.87 -2.91
N ARG A 85 -9.15 2.67 -3.96
CA ARG A 85 -9.29 4.12 -3.79
C ARG A 85 -10.35 4.70 -4.71
N LEU A 86 -11.20 5.54 -4.13
CA LEU A 86 -12.10 6.42 -4.86
C LEU A 86 -11.54 7.85 -4.88
N ASP A 87 -11.16 8.36 -3.71
CA ASP A 87 -10.60 9.70 -3.53
C ASP A 87 -9.82 9.80 -2.20
N SER A 88 -9.33 10.98 -1.81
CA SER A 88 -8.53 11.20 -0.58
C SER A 88 -9.29 11.00 0.73
N LYS A 89 -10.62 10.95 0.67
CA LYS A 89 -11.53 10.76 1.81
C LYS A 89 -12.18 9.38 1.83
N ASN A 90 -12.02 8.59 0.76
CA ASN A 90 -12.68 7.30 0.57
C ASN A 90 -11.70 6.29 -0.06
N TRP A 91 -11.08 5.47 0.78
CA TRP A 91 -10.11 4.46 0.37
C TRP A 91 -9.98 3.34 1.40
N ILE A 92 -9.42 2.21 0.98
CA ILE A 92 -9.06 1.08 1.82
C ILE A 92 -7.60 0.76 1.57
N LYS A 93 -6.80 0.59 2.63
CA LYS A 93 -5.48 -0.06 2.54
C LYS A 93 -5.51 -1.34 3.35
N ILE A 94 -4.95 -2.41 2.81
CA ILE A 94 -4.76 -3.69 3.51
C ILE A 94 -3.29 -4.01 3.41
N SER A 95 -2.60 -4.07 4.54
CA SER A 95 -1.15 -4.10 4.57
C SER A 95 -0.62 -4.83 5.79
N THR A 96 0.61 -5.31 5.66
CA THR A 96 1.47 -5.54 6.82
C THR A 96 2.05 -4.19 7.26
N GLU A 97 2.10 -3.94 8.56
CA GLU A 97 2.74 -2.78 9.18
C GLU A 97 3.78 -3.26 10.20
N TYR A 98 5.03 -2.83 10.03
CA TYR A 98 6.12 -3.25 10.89
C TYR A 98 6.10 -2.48 12.23
N GLU A 99 6.19 -3.20 13.35
CA GLU A 99 6.27 -2.58 14.67
C GLU A 99 7.68 -2.70 15.25
N ASN A 100 8.27 -3.91 15.21
CA ASN A 100 9.62 -4.20 15.67
C ASN A 100 10.09 -5.59 15.18
N GLN A 101 11.27 -6.03 15.62
CA GLN A 101 11.89 -7.29 15.18
C GLN A 101 11.09 -8.55 15.55
N GLU A 102 10.18 -8.47 16.52
CA GLU A 102 9.40 -9.60 17.02
C GLU A 102 8.02 -9.68 16.37
N ILE A 103 7.44 -8.52 16.04
CA ILE A 103 6.06 -8.44 15.55
C ILE A 103 5.88 -7.43 14.41
N SER A 104 5.02 -7.81 13.48
CA SER A 104 4.34 -6.93 12.55
C SER A 104 2.83 -7.06 12.75
N ARG A 105 2.06 -6.20 12.09
CA ARG A 105 0.61 -6.19 12.15
C ARG A 105 0.03 -6.42 10.77
N LEU A 106 -0.87 -7.39 10.63
CA LEU A 106 -1.73 -7.48 9.46
C LEU A 106 -2.98 -6.66 9.76
N GLY A 107 -3.27 -5.66 8.93
CA GLY A 107 -4.41 -4.79 9.17
C GLY A 107 -5.08 -4.29 7.91
N SER A 108 -6.28 -3.76 8.13
CA SER A 108 -7.04 -3.03 7.13
C SER A 108 -7.43 -1.67 7.71
N VAL A 109 -7.13 -0.60 6.98
CA VAL A 109 -7.71 0.72 7.25
C VAL A 109 -8.79 0.98 6.21
N VAL A 110 -10.02 1.18 6.69
CA VAL A 110 -11.16 1.60 5.87
C VAL A 110 -11.41 3.07 6.17
N THR A 111 -11.18 3.92 5.19
CA THR A 111 -11.40 5.36 5.29
C THR A 111 -12.67 5.75 4.56
N ASN A 112 -13.61 6.34 5.30
CA ASN A 112 -14.89 6.80 4.77
C ASN A 112 -15.16 8.23 5.25
N LEU A 113 -15.61 9.11 4.34
CA LEU A 113 -15.88 10.52 4.63
C LEU A 113 -14.71 11.26 5.30
N GLY A 114 -13.47 10.80 5.07
CA GLY A 114 -12.25 11.39 5.62
C GLY A 114 -11.99 11.05 7.09
N TYR A 115 -12.41 9.85 7.51
CA TYR A 115 -12.09 9.25 8.81
C TYR A 115 -11.65 7.80 8.61
N SER A 116 -10.48 7.45 9.14
CA SER A 116 -9.90 6.11 9.09
C SER A 116 -10.40 5.24 10.23
N ASP A 117 -10.86 4.04 9.92
CA ASP A 117 -11.12 2.97 10.88
C ASP A 117 -10.10 1.85 10.64
N TRP A 118 -9.37 1.45 11.68
CA TRP A 118 -8.27 0.49 11.58
C TRP A 118 -8.55 -0.75 12.42
N ALA A 119 -8.55 -1.90 11.75
CA ALA A 119 -8.56 -3.22 12.38
C ALA A 119 -7.21 -3.90 12.12
N THR A 120 -6.67 -4.58 13.14
CA THR A 120 -5.35 -5.19 13.08
C THR A 120 -5.23 -6.45 13.94
N GLU A 121 -4.34 -7.33 13.53
CA GLU A 121 -3.90 -8.51 14.28
C GLU A 121 -2.37 -8.62 14.23
N ASP A 122 -1.75 -9.07 15.31
CA ASP A 122 -0.30 -9.26 15.37
C ASP A 122 0.10 -10.52 14.58
N ILE A 123 1.18 -10.41 13.82
CA ILE A 123 1.80 -11.48 13.02
C ILE A 123 3.32 -11.47 13.25
N SER A 124 3.96 -12.63 13.17
CA SER A 124 5.42 -12.80 13.34
C SER A 124 6.06 -13.66 12.26
#